data_AF-A0A959VMV4-F1
#
_entry.id   AF-A0A959VMV4-F1
#
_cell.length_a   1.000
_cell.length_b   1.000
_cell.length_c   1.000
_cell.angle_alpha   90.00
_cell.angle_beta   90.00
_cell.angle_gamma   90.00
#
_symmetry.space_group_name_H-M   'P 1'
#
loop_
_entity.id
_entity.type
_entity.pdbx_description
1 polymer ?
#
loop_
_entity_poly.entity_id
_entity_poly.type
_entity_poly.pdbx_seq_one_letter_code
_entity_poly.pdbx_strand_id
1 'polypeptide(L)'
;MTRSTYLAMVAMALGVFIIANDITAMNVALPSIEKDFGTSVTTVQWVVNAYALVFGVLIVTGGRLADLFGRREAFFVGAGIFLVASVAGATAQTESWLIAARAVQGIGGALIWPAVLGMTFALLPEEKAGLAGGLILGVAGIGNALGPMIGGALTEFASWRWILFLNVPICLAAIVAVYF
;
A
#
# COMPACT_ATOMS: atom_id res chain seq x y z
N MET A 1 26.06 2.02 -9.74
CA MET A 1 25.11 1.85 -8.61
C MET A 1 25.53 0.61 -7.85
N THR A 2 25.56 0.66 -6.52
CA THR A 2 25.91 -0.52 -5.70
C THR A 2 24.71 -1.46 -5.59
N ARG A 3 24.92 -2.73 -5.22
CA ARG A 3 23.85 -3.72 -5.05
C ARG A 3 22.79 -3.27 -4.04
N SER A 4 23.18 -2.60 -2.97
CA SER A 4 22.27 -2.04 -1.96
C SER A 4 21.41 -0.90 -2.52
N THR A 5 21.96 -0.04 -3.38
CA THR A 5 21.17 1.01 -4.07
C THR A 5 20.06 0.41 -4.92
N TYR A 6 20.33 -0.68 -5.64
CA TYR A 6 19.33 -1.35 -6.47
C TYR A 6 18.21 -1.97 -5.62
N LEU A 7 18.57 -2.68 -4.54
CA LEU A 7 17.61 -3.29 -3.62
C LEU A 7 16.70 -2.24 -2.96
N ALA A 8 17.26 -1.10 -2.55
CA ALA A 8 16.49 0.01 -2.01
C ALA A 8 15.50 0.57 -3.04
N MET A 9 15.90 0.75 -4.30
CA MET A 9 14.98 1.21 -5.37
C MET A 9 13.87 0.21 -5.65
N VAL A 10 14.16 -1.09 -5.61
CA VAL A 10 13.14 -2.14 -5.72
C VAL A 10 12.15 -2.06 -4.57
N ALA A 11 12.62 -1.92 -3.33
CA ALA A 11 11.75 -1.77 -2.16
C ALA A 11 10.83 -0.54 -2.30
N MET A 12 11.38 0.60 -2.75
CA MET A 12 10.62 1.82 -3.01
C MET A 12 9.56 1.63 -4.09
N ALA A 13 9.91 0.99 -5.20
CA ALA A 13 8.97 0.71 -6.28
C ALA A 13 7.83 -0.21 -5.79
N LEU A 14 8.15 -1.26 -5.04
CA LEU A 14 7.13 -2.16 -4.46
C LEU A 14 6.21 -1.41 -3.48
N GLY A 15 6.77 -0.53 -2.64
CA GLY A 15 6.00 0.28 -1.69
C GLY A 15 5.07 1.30 -2.35
N VAL A 16 5.48 1.90 -3.47
CA VAL A 16 4.61 2.78 -4.25
C VAL A 16 3.54 1.98 -4.98
N PHE A 17 3.94 0.89 -5.63
CA PHE A 17 3.04 0.03 -6.39
C PHE A 17 1.92 -0.52 -5.50
N ILE A 18 2.26 -1.06 -4.32
CA ILE A 18 1.28 -1.67 -3.42
C ILE A 18 0.24 -0.66 -2.94
N ILE A 19 0.64 0.57 -2.59
CA ILE A 19 -0.30 1.61 -2.15
C ILE A 19 -1.23 2.03 -3.29
N ALA A 20 -0.69 2.25 -4.49
CA ALA A 20 -1.48 2.66 -5.65
C ALA A 20 -2.44 1.55 -6.12
N ASN A 21 -1.94 0.33 -6.24
CA ASN A 21 -2.72 -0.83 -6.66
C ASN A 21 -3.82 -1.17 -5.65
N ASP A 22 -3.52 -1.17 -4.35
CA ASP A 22 -4.48 -1.56 -3.30
C ASP A 22 -5.74 -0.68 -3.30
N ILE A 23 -5.59 0.65 -3.36
CA ILE A 23 -6.73 1.57 -3.37
C ILE A 23 -7.58 1.34 -4.64
N THR A 24 -6.93 1.25 -5.80
CA THR A 24 -7.64 1.20 -7.08
C THR A 24 -8.28 -0.17 -7.33
N ALA A 25 -7.62 -1.26 -6.98
CA ALA A 25 -8.19 -2.61 -7.06
C ALA A 25 -9.38 -2.79 -6.12
N MET A 26 -9.30 -2.27 -4.88
CA MET A 26 -10.37 -2.42 -3.90
C MET A 26 -11.67 -1.71 -4.31
N ASN A 27 -11.58 -0.58 -5.03
CA ASN A 27 -12.76 0.14 -5.53
C ASN A 27 -13.60 -0.71 -6.50
N VAL A 28 -12.96 -1.52 -7.34
CA VAL A 28 -13.66 -2.41 -8.29
C VAL A 28 -14.36 -3.57 -7.58
N ALA A 29 -13.87 -3.96 -6.39
CA ALA A 29 -14.41 -5.08 -5.64
C ALA A 29 -15.59 -4.73 -4.73
N LEU A 30 -15.91 -3.44 -4.51
CA LEU A 30 -16.97 -3.03 -3.57
C LEU A 30 -18.32 -3.69 -3.84
N PRO A 31 -18.82 -3.83 -5.08
CA PRO A 31 -20.08 -4.53 -5.33
C PRO A 31 -20.03 -6.02 -4.94
N SER A 32 -18.86 -6.67 -5.09
CA SER A 32 -18.67 -8.06 -4.65
C SER A 32 -18.65 -8.18 -3.14
N ILE A 33 -18.00 -7.24 -2.44
CA ILE A 33 -17.96 -7.17 -0.97
C ILE A 33 -19.37 -6.93 -0.39
N GLU A 34 -20.14 -6.04 -1.02
CA GLU A 34 -21.54 -5.77 -0.65
C GLU A 34 -22.38 -7.03 -0.71
N LYS A 35 -22.29 -7.77 -1.83
CA LYS A 35 -23.01 -9.03 -2.01
C LYS A 35 -22.56 -10.11 -1.03
N ASP A 36 -21.26 -10.22 -0.77
CA ASP A 36 -20.68 -11.23 0.10
C ASP A 36 -21.09 -11.05 1.58
N PHE A 37 -21.14 -9.80 2.05
CA PHE A 37 -21.60 -9.49 3.42
C PHE A 37 -23.10 -9.19 3.52
N GLY A 38 -23.83 -9.12 2.41
CA GLY A 38 -25.26 -8.80 2.40
C GLY A 38 -25.58 -7.45 3.04
N THR A 39 -24.70 -6.46 2.86
CA THR A 39 -24.78 -5.14 3.49
C THR A 39 -25.12 -4.05 2.46
N SER A 40 -25.07 -2.77 2.85
CA SER A 40 -25.37 -1.64 1.96
C SER A 40 -24.13 -1.07 1.27
N VAL A 41 -24.31 -0.47 0.09
CA VAL A 41 -23.30 0.37 -0.58
C VAL A 41 -22.65 1.37 0.38
N THR A 42 -23.45 2.05 1.21
CA THR A 42 -22.96 3.05 2.16
C THR A 42 -22.01 2.45 3.19
N THR A 43 -22.30 1.24 3.66
CA THR A 43 -21.43 0.51 4.60
C THR A 43 -20.13 0.08 3.91
N VAL A 44 -20.19 -0.49 2.71
CA VAL A 44 -19.00 -1.00 2.01
C VAL A 44 -18.06 0.11 1.54
N GLN A 45 -18.57 1.30 1.25
CA GLN A 45 -17.72 2.47 0.96
C GLN A 45 -16.73 2.79 2.09
N TRP A 46 -17.04 2.43 3.35
CA TRP A 46 -16.11 2.57 4.46
C TRP A 46 -14.86 1.69 4.35
N VAL A 47 -14.87 0.63 3.54
CA VAL A 47 -13.68 -0.20 3.26
C VAL A 47 -12.57 0.63 2.61
N VAL A 48 -12.93 1.55 1.72
CA VAL A 48 -11.97 2.46 1.07
C VAL A 48 -11.76 3.71 1.92
N ASN A 49 -12.84 4.30 2.44
CA ASN A 49 -12.77 5.56 3.19
C ASN A 49 -12.01 5.44 4.50
N ALA A 50 -12.14 4.33 5.24
CA ALA A 50 -11.41 4.15 6.50
C ALA A 50 -9.89 4.10 6.28
N TYR A 51 -9.44 3.40 5.23
CA TYR A 51 -8.04 3.42 4.80
C TYR A 51 -7.59 4.84 4.45
N ALA A 52 -8.33 5.52 3.57
CA ALA A 52 -7.96 6.85 3.07
C ALA A 52 -7.92 7.91 4.19
N LEU A 53 -8.87 7.84 5.13
CA LEU A 53 -8.96 8.75 6.28
C LEU A 53 -7.77 8.55 7.21
N VAL A 54 -7.49 7.31 7.63
CA VAL A 54 -6.35 7.04 8.51
C VAL A 54 -5.03 7.38 7.82
N PHE A 55 -4.87 6.99 6.56
CA PHE A 55 -3.71 7.35 5.75
C PHE A 55 -3.52 8.87 5.72
N GLY A 56 -4.55 9.62 5.33
CA GLY A 56 -4.48 11.08 5.19
C GLY A 56 -4.21 11.81 6.50
N VAL A 57 -4.84 11.38 7.61
CA VAL A 57 -4.62 11.96 8.93
C VAL A 57 -3.21 11.68 9.46
N LEU A 58 -2.68 10.49 9.19
CA LEU A 58 -1.39 10.07 9.74
C LEU A 58 -0.20 10.28 8.81
N ILE A 59 -0.38 10.67 7.55
CA ILE A 59 0.74 10.80 6.59
C ILE A 59 1.81 11.79 7.07
N VAL A 60 1.40 12.91 7.66
CA VAL A 60 2.32 13.93 8.19
C VAL A 60 3.05 13.38 9.42
N THR A 61 2.32 12.71 10.32
CA THR A 61 2.89 12.07 11.51
C THR A 61 3.86 10.96 11.12
N GLY A 62 3.50 10.12 10.15
CA GLY A 62 4.33 9.04 9.63
C GLY A 62 5.60 9.58 8.98
N GLY A 63 5.53 10.67 8.24
CA GLY A 63 6.71 11.34 7.70
C GLY A 63 7.63 11.86 8.80
N ARG A 64 7.06 12.48 9.84
CA ARG A 64 7.84 12.95 11.00
C ARG A 64 8.51 11.81 11.75
N LEU A 65 7.80 10.69 11.93
CA LEU A 65 8.38 9.48 12.53
C LEU A 65 9.50 8.90 11.68
N ALA A 66 9.34 8.88 10.35
CA ALA A 66 10.38 8.42 9.42
C ALA A 66 11.64 9.30 9.47
N ASP A 67 11.49 10.61 9.61
CA ASP A 67 12.63 11.51 9.75
C ASP A 67 13.31 11.40 11.13
N LEU A 68 12.57 11.07 12.19
CA LEU A 68 13.11 10.92 13.55
C LEU A 68 13.79 9.56 13.79
N PHE A 69 13.16 8.47 13.37
CA PHE A 69 13.60 7.10 13.67
C PHE A 69 14.35 6.43 12.53
N GLY A 70 14.41 7.07 11.37
CA GLY A 70 15.02 6.53 10.16
C GLY A 70 13.96 6.07 9.15
N ARG A 71 14.19 6.45 7.89
CA ARG A 71 13.25 6.18 6.79
C ARG A 71 13.18 4.70 6.43
N ARG A 72 14.30 3.98 6.58
CA ARG A 72 14.40 2.54 6.32
C ARG A 72 13.56 1.75 7.33
N GLU A 73 13.68 2.11 8.61
CA GLU A 73 12.98 1.52 9.74
C GLU A 73 11.48 1.82 9.64
N ALA A 74 11.10 3.06 9.32
CA ALA A 74 9.70 3.43 9.11
C ALA A 74 9.07 2.66 7.94
N PHE A 75 9.79 2.50 6.83
CA PHE A 75 9.33 1.67 5.71
C PHE A 75 9.14 0.21 6.14
N PHE A 76 10.11 -0.37 6.85
CA PHE A 76 10.04 -1.76 7.33
C PHE A 76 8.83 -2.00 8.25
N VAL A 77 8.64 -1.12 9.24
CA VAL A 77 7.51 -1.19 10.18
C VAL A 77 6.19 -0.96 9.45
N GLY A 78 6.13 0.04 8.58
CA GLY A 78 4.94 0.34 7.77
C GLY A 78 4.54 -0.83 6.88
N ALA A 79 5.50 -1.46 6.20
CA ALA A 79 5.28 -2.65 5.38
C ALA A 79 4.81 -3.85 6.22
N GLY A 80 5.36 -4.03 7.43
CA GLY A 80 4.89 -5.04 8.38
C GLY A 80 3.44 -4.85 8.81
N ILE A 81 3.06 -3.61 9.18
CA ILE A 81 1.68 -3.26 9.52
C ILE A 81 0.76 -3.52 8.33
N PHE A 82 1.15 -3.07 7.14
CA PHE A 82 0.37 -3.24 5.93
C PHE A 82 0.15 -4.72 5.58
N LEU A 83 1.19 -5.55 5.74
CA LEU A 83 1.14 -7.00 5.54
C LEU A 83 0.16 -7.66 6.49
N VAL A 84 0.30 -7.42 7.80
CA VAL A 84 -0.56 -8.05 8.82
C VAL A 84 -2.01 -7.60 8.65
N ALA A 85 -2.23 -6.32 8.39
CA ALA A 85 -3.56 -5.78 8.14
C ALA A 85 -4.20 -6.36 6.86
N SER A 86 -3.39 -6.58 5.81
CA SER A 86 -3.85 -7.23 4.58
C SER A 86 -4.31 -8.66 4.83
N VAL A 87 -3.53 -9.46 5.58
CA VAL A 87 -3.92 -10.83 5.96
C VAL A 87 -5.22 -10.80 6.80
N ALA A 88 -5.28 -9.92 7.80
CA ALA A 88 -6.46 -9.79 8.66
C ALA A 88 -7.72 -9.43 7.87
N GLY A 89 -7.62 -8.48 6.94
CA GLY A 89 -8.73 -8.08 6.07
C GLY A 89 -9.12 -9.16 5.06
N ALA A 90 -8.16 -9.92 4.54
CA ALA A 90 -8.42 -11.03 3.61
C ALA A 90 -9.21 -12.16 4.28
N THR A 91 -9.04 -12.34 5.59
CA THR A 91 -9.78 -13.33 6.39
C THR A 91 -11.06 -12.79 7.03
N ALA A 92 -11.45 -11.56 6.72
CA ALA A 92 -12.59 -10.92 7.36
C ALA A 92 -13.91 -11.66 7.10
N GLN A 93 -14.63 -11.93 8.19
CA GLN A 93 -15.94 -12.57 8.21
C GLN A 93 -17.10 -11.57 8.30
N THR A 94 -16.81 -10.31 8.61
CA THR A 94 -17.78 -9.22 8.67
C THR A 94 -17.21 -7.97 8.01
N GLU A 95 -18.09 -7.09 7.54
CA GLU A 95 -17.74 -5.80 6.97
C GLU A 95 -17.05 -4.89 7.98
N SER A 96 -17.47 -4.94 9.25
CA SER A 96 -16.86 -4.15 10.33
C SER A 96 -15.41 -4.58 10.60
N TRP A 97 -15.14 -5.89 10.56
CA TRP A 97 -13.76 -6.40 10.65
C TRP A 97 -12.94 -5.92 9.46
N LEU A 98 -13.45 -6.05 8.23
CA LEU A 98 -12.75 -5.57 7.04
C LEU A 98 -12.43 -4.06 7.16
N ILE A 99 -13.40 -3.23 7.54
CA ILE A 99 -13.21 -1.78 7.72
C ILE A 99 -12.11 -1.48 8.76
N ALA A 100 -12.11 -2.19 9.90
CA ALA A 100 -11.08 -2.03 10.92
C ALA A 100 -9.69 -2.44 10.41
N ALA A 101 -9.59 -3.54 9.67
CA ALA A 101 -8.34 -3.97 9.05
C ALA A 101 -7.82 -2.92 8.04
N ARG A 102 -8.73 -2.34 7.24
CA ARG A 102 -8.40 -1.26 6.29
C ARG A 102 -7.91 0.01 6.99
N ALA A 103 -8.53 0.38 8.12
CA ALA A 103 -8.07 1.48 8.94
C ALA A 103 -6.62 1.26 9.42
N VAL A 104 -6.32 0.07 9.95
CA VAL A 104 -4.95 -0.30 10.37
C VAL A 104 -3.98 -0.31 9.19
N GLN A 105 -4.43 -0.78 8.01
CA GLN A 105 -3.63 -0.78 6.80
C GLN A 105 -3.25 0.64 6.35
N GLY A 106 -4.14 1.62 6.58
CA GLY A 106 -3.88 3.05 6.38
C GLY A 106 -2.70 3.57 7.20
N ILE A 107 -2.50 3.06 8.42
CA ILE A 107 -1.34 3.38 9.27
C ILE A 107 -0.05 2.90 8.58
N GLY A 108 -0.06 1.67 8.05
CA GLY A 108 1.07 1.12 7.31
C GLY A 108 1.41 1.97 6.08
N GLY A 109 0.39 2.34 5.30
CA GLY A 109 0.55 3.23 4.14
C GLY A 109 1.13 4.60 4.53
N ALA A 110 0.67 5.19 5.63
CA ALA A 110 1.13 6.50 6.13
C ALA A 110 2.60 6.51 6.56
N LEU A 111 3.17 5.35 6.90
CA LEU A 111 4.61 5.21 7.18
C LEU A 111 5.41 4.94 5.90
N ILE A 112 4.90 4.07 5.02
CA ILE A 112 5.57 3.67 3.77
C ILE A 112 5.73 4.87 2.84
N TRP A 113 4.65 5.62 2.57
CA TRP A 113 4.66 6.65 1.54
C TRP A 113 5.72 7.74 1.76
N PRO A 114 5.77 8.44 2.91
CA PRO A 114 6.80 9.45 3.14
C PRO A 114 8.21 8.86 3.22
N ALA A 115 8.37 7.65 3.76
CA ALA A 115 9.65 6.95 3.78
C ALA A 115 10.16 6.68 2.35
N VAL A 116 9.31 6.22 1.43
CA VAL A 116 9.68 6.01 0.03
C VAL A 116 10.10 7.30 -0.64
N LEU A 117 9.33 8.38 -0.47
CA LEU A 117 9.71 9.70 -1.01
C LEU A 117 11.10 10.09 -0.52
N GLY A 118 11.28 10.08 0.80
CA GLY A 118 12.53 10.49 1.41
C GLY A 118 13.73 9.63 1.00
N MET A 119 13.57 8.31 0.89
CA MET A 119 14.65 7.44 0.45
C MET A 119 14.95 7.62 -1.04
N THR A 120 13.94 7.78 -1.90
CA THR A 120 14.12 7.95 -3.36
C THR A 120 14.91 9.22 -3.66
N PHE A 121 14.52 10.34 -3.04
CA PHE A 121 15.20 11.62 -3.23
C PHE A 121 16.59 11.65 -2.60
N ALA A 122 16.86 10.83 -1.56
CA ALA A 122 18.20 10.72 -0.97
C ALA A 122 19.17 9.84 -1.80
N LEU A 123 18.65 8.93 -2.63
CA LEU A 123 19.47 8.05 -3.46
C LEU A 123 19.99 8.71 -4.73
N LEU A 124 19.36 9.80 -5.16
CA LEU A 124 19.70 10.50 -6.39
C LEU A 124 20.32 11.87 -6.08
N PRO A 125 21.29 12.34 -6.89
CA PRO A 125 21.79 13.71 -6.80
C PRO A 125 20.64 14.71 -6.95
N GLU A 126 20.77 15.88 -6.32
CA GLU A 126 19.73 16.92 -6.30
C GLU A 126 19.34 17.39 -7.70
N GLU A 127 20.30 17.42 -8.63
CA GLU A 127 20.06 17.78 -10.04
C GLU A 127 19.15 16.78 -10.77
N LYS A 128 18.97 15.58 -10.20
CA LYS A 128 18.09 14.52 -10.69
C LYS A 128 16.79 14.40 -9.90
N ALA A 129 16.40 15.40 -9.13
CA ALA A 129 15.11 15.44 -8.42
C ALA A 129 13.91 15.16 -9.34
N GLY A 130 13.93 15.65 -10.59
CA GLY A 130 12.89 15.35 -11.57
C GLY A 130 12.81 13.85 -11.93
N LEU A 131 13.94 13.15 -11.97
CA LEU A 131 13.99 11.70 -12.19
C LEU A 131 13.45 10.94 -10.97
N ALA A 132 13.81 11.35 -9.75
CA ALA A 132 13.25 10.78 -8.52
C ALA A 132 11.71 10.85 -8.53
N GLY A 133 11.16 12.05 -8.75
CA GLY A 133 9.72 12.25 -8.85
C GLY A 133 9.10 11.44 -10.00
N GLY A 134 9.75 11.41 -11.17
CA GLY A 134 9.31 10.64 -12.32
C GLY A 134 9.26 9.13 -12.07
N LEU A 135 10.20 8.56 -11.32
CA LEU A 135 10.18 7.14 -10.94
C LEU A 135 9.02 6.82 -10.00
N ILE A 136 8.82 7.65 -8.98
CA ILE A 136 7.70 7.48 -8.03
C ILE A 136 6.36 7.57 -8.78
N LEU A 137 6.16 8.64 -9.56
CA LEU A 137 4.91 8.84 -10.29
C LEU A 137 4.72 7.80 -11.39
N GLY A 138 5.79 7.34 -12.04
CA GLY A 138 5.74 6.27 -13.03
C GLY A 138 5.25 4.97 -12.43
N VAL A 139 5.83 4.54 -11.30
CA VAL A 139 5.40 3.32 -10.60
C VAL A 139 3.99 3.48 -10.03
N ALA A 140 3.64 4.64 -9.48
CA ALA A 140 2.29 4.92 -9.01
C ALA A 140 1.27 4.86 -10.16
N GLY A 141 1.61 5.41 -11.33
CA GLY A 141 0.80 5.34 -12.54
C GLY A 141 0.56 3.90 -13.00
N ILE A 142 1.61 3.07 -12.99
CA ILE A 142 1.50 1.63 -13.30
C ILE A 142 0.56 0.95 -12.28
N GLY A 143 0.75 1.18 -10.98
CA GLY A 143 -0.10 0.62 -9.94
C GLY A 143 -1.57 1.03 -10.08
N ASN A 144 -1.83 2.31 -10.35
CA ASN A 144 -3.18 2.83 -10.56
C ASN A 144 -3.85 2.29 -11.84
N ALA A 145 -3.08 2.07 -12.90
CA ALA A 145 -3.60 1.52 -14.16
C ALA A 145 -3.88 0.02 -14.05
N LEU A 146 -2.99 -0.73 -13.39
CA LEU A 146 -3.12 -2.17 -13.23
C LEU A 146 -4.12 -2.55 -12.14
N GLY A 147 -4.34 -1.71 -11.13
CA GLY A 147 -5.22 -2.01 -10.01
C GLY A 147 -6.63 -2.44 -10.41
N PRO A 148 -7.37 -1.69 -11.24
CA PRO A 148 -8.70 -2.10 -11.68
C PRO A 148 -8.69 -3.40 -12.50
N MET A 149 -7.67 -3.61 -13.34
CA MET A 149 -7.52 -4.81 -14.16
C MET A 149 -7.26 -6.05 -13.30
N ILE A 150 -6.32 -5.95 -12.36
CA ILE A 150 -5.98 -7.04 -11.43
C ILE A 150 -7.15 -7.28 -10.46
N GLY A 151 -7.70 -6.21 -9.88
CA GLY A 151 -8.83 -6.27 -8.95
C GLY A 151 -10.08 -6.89 -9.57
N GLY A 152 -10.41 -6.49 -10.80
CA GLY A 152 -11.51 -7.08 -11.58
C GLY A 152 -11.29 -8.57 -11.82
N ALA A 153 -10.13 -8.97 -12.36
CA ALA A 153 -9.81 -10.37 -12.62
C ALA A 153 -9.82 -11.22 -11.35
N LEU A 154 -9.22 -10.75 -10.26
CA LEU A 154 -9.20 -11.48 -8.97
C LEU A 154 -10.61 -11.61 -8.38
N THR A 155 -11.45 -10.58 -8.52
CA THR A 155 -12.83 -10.59 -8.03
C THR A 155 -13.71 -11.53 -8.86
N GLU A 156 -13.51 -11.57 -10.18
CA GLU A 156 -14.29 -12.41 -11.10
C GLU A 156 -13.91 -13.89 -11.01
N PHE A 157 -12.62 -14.21 -11.05
CA PHE A 157 -12.15 -15.60 -11.15
C PHE A 157 -11.83 -16.27 -9.81
N ALA A 158 -11.75 -15.50 -8.72
CA ALA A 158 -11.44 -16.04 -7.40
C ALA A 158 -12.34 -15.43 -6.31
N SER A 159 -11.89 -14.34 -5.68
CA SER A 159 -12.62 -13.62 -4.65
C SER A 159 -11.96 -12.26 -4.44
N TRP A 160 -12.74 -11.24 -4.07
CA TRP A 160 -12.23 -9.94 -3.67
C TRP A 160 -11.14 -10.02 -2.59
N ARG A 161 -11.18 -11.06 -1.73
CA ARG A 161 -10.18 -11.32 -0.68
C ARG A 161 -8.76 -11.46 -1.23
N TRP A 162 -8.61 -11.95 -2.46
CA TRP A 162 -7.30 -12.12 -3.10
C TRP A 162 -6.60 -10.80 -3.42
N ILE A 163 -7.33 -9.69 -3.51
CA ILE A 163 -6.74 -8.36 -3.64
C ILE A 163 -5.86 -8.05 -2.42
N LEU A 164 -6.31 -8.43 -1.23
CA LEU A 164 -5.53 -8.27 0.00
C LEU A 164 -4.45 -9.34 0.13
N PHE A 165 -4.68 -10.57 -0.31
CA PHE A 165 -3.61 -11.57 -0.32
C PHE A 165 -2.48 -11.24 -1.30
N LEU A 166 -2.75 -10.55 -2.41
CA LEU A 166 -1.73 -10.08 -3.36
C LEU A 166 -0.73 -9.13 -2.70
N ASN A 167 -1.17 -8.35 -1.71
CA ASN A 167 -0.31 -7.45 -0.96
C ASN A 167 0.76 -8.21 -0.15
N VAL A 168 0.47 -9.42 0.31
CA VAL A 168 1.35 -10.20 1.19
C VAL A 168 2.70 -10.51 0.54
N PRO A 169 2.79 -11.17 -0.63
CA PRO A 169 4.08 -11.43 -1.26
C PRO A 169 4.82 -10.15 -1.66
N ILE A 170 4.10 -9.08 -2.02
CA ILE A 170 4.69 -7.78 -2.36
C ILE A 170 5.33 -7.13 -1.13
N CYS A 171 4.61 -7.11 0.00
CA CYS A 171 5.13 -6.63 1.28
C CYS A 171 6.35 -7.45 1.72
N LEU A 172 6.30 -8.78 1.64
CA LEU A 172 7.43 -9.63 1.99
C LEU A 172 8.65 -9.34 1.13
N ALA A 173 8.46 -9.21 -0.19
CA ALA A 173 9.54 -8.85 -1.11
C ALA A 173 10.10 -7.46 -0.79
N ALA A 174 9.25 -6.49 -0.48
CA ALA A 174 9.67 -5.13 -0.10
C ALA A 174 10.44 -5.12 1.24
N ILE A 175 10.00 -5.89 2.23
CA ILE A 175 10.65 -6.05 3.53
C ILE A 175 12.03 -6.70 3.37
N VAL A 176 12.12 -7.74 2.56
CA VAL A 176 13.41 -8.39 2.25
C VAL A 176 14.32 -7.42 1.52
N ALA A 177 13.83 -6.76 0.47
CA ALA A 177 14.60 -5.83 -0.35
C ALA A 177 15.09 -4.60 0.46
N VAL A 178 14.30 -4.09 1.40
CA VAL A 178 14.74 -2.97 2.24
C VAL A 178 15.75 -3.40 3.29
N TYR A 179 15.72 -4.66 3.73
CA TYR A 179 16.58 -5.18 4.81
C TYR A 179 18.01 -5.52 4.35
N PHE A 180 18.20 -5.81 3.06
CA PHE A 180 19.50 -6.09 2.44
C PHE A 180 20.08 -4.89 1.67
#